data_AF-A0A938N564-F1
#
_entry.id   AF-A0A938N564-F1
#
_cell.length_a   1.000
_cell.length_b   1.000
_cell.length_c   1.000
_cell.angle_alpha   90.00
_cell.angle_beta   90.00
_cell.angle_gamma   90.00
#
_symmetry.space_group_name_H-M   'P 1'
#
loop_
_entity.id
_entity.type
_entity.pdbx_description
1 polymer ?
#
loop_
_entity_poly.entity_id
_entity_poly.type
_entity_poly.pdbx_seq_one_letter_code
_entity_poly.pdbx_strand_id
1 'polypeptide(L)'
;MAHRIDPDEGPSHDDIRRLERPRPGFCPDCGRSVAEDADVCPGCGNWIAGSPLREPPVAHHVRKQHRVLLALVLLGVLVLPLLRACS
;
A
#
# COMPACT_ATOMS: atom_id res chain seq x y z
N MET A 1 -3.11 42.24 4.91
CA MET A 1 -4.54 42.10 4.57
C MET A 1 -5.06 40.95 5.42
N ALA A 2 -5.90 41.23 6.42
CA ALA A 2 -6.43 40.20 7.31
C ALA A 2 -7.70 39.60 6.68
N HIS A 3 -7.72 38.28 6.49
CA HIS A 3 -8.93 37.57 6.05
C HIS A 3 -9.95 37.61 7.20
N ARG A 4 -11.02 38.39 7.05
CA ARG A 4 -12.17 38.34 7.96
C ARG A 4 -12.86 37.01 7.70
N ILE A 5 -12.91 36.14 8.71
CA ILE A 5 -13.66 34.88 8.62
C ILE A 5 -15.12 35.25 8.90
N ASP A 6 -15.99 35.04 7.92
CA ASP A 6 -17.43 35.25 8.07
C ASP A 6 -18.02 34.02 8.79
N PRO A 7 -18.69 34.18 9.95
CA PRO A 7 -19.22 33.05 10.72
C PRO A 7 -20.30 32.26 9.96
N ASP A 8 -20.96 32.89 9.00
CA ASP A 8 -22.07 32.29 8.25
C ASP A 8 -21.59 31.59 6.96
N GLU A 9 -20.32 31.77 6.58
CA GLU A 9 -19.71 31.14 5.41
C GLU A 9 -19.02 29.82 5.79
N GLY A 10 -19.85 28.84 6.14
CA GLY A 10 -19.43 27.45 6.36
C GLY A 10 -19.26 26.66 5.06
N PRO A 11 -18.62 25.47 5.11
CA PRO A 11 -18.56 24.57 3.96
C PRO A 11 -19.97 24.21 3.46
N SER A 12 -20.12 24.07 2.14
CA SER A 12 -21.42 23.75 1.55
C SER A 12 -21.92 22.38 1.99
N HIS A 13 -23.22 22.13 1.91
CA HIS A 13 -23.79 20.82 2.27
C HIS A 13 -23.17 19.68 1.43
N ASP A 14 -22.81 19.95 0.17
CA ASP A 14 -22.18 18.98 -0.72
C ASP A 14 -20.73 18.68 -0.32
N ASP A 15 -20.00 19.67 0.20
CA ASP A 15 -18.65 19.48 0.75
C ASP A 15 -18.68 18.58 1.99
N ILE A 16 -19.65 18.79 2.88
CA ILE A 16 -19.87 17.93 4.06
C ILE A 16 -20.08 16.48 3.63
N ARG A 17 -21.00 16.23 2.68
CA ARG A 17 -21.29 14.86 2.19
C ARG A 17 -20.07 14.19 1.56
N ARG A 18 -19.17 14.96 0.95
CA ARG A 18 -17.95 14.43 0.31
C ARG A 18 -16.91 13.98 1.34
N LEU A 19 -16.82 14.68 2.47
CA LEU A 19 -15.87 14.41 3.54
C LEU A 19 -16.32 13.29 4.48
N GLU A 20 -17.64 13.11 4.65
CA GLU A 20 -18.22 12.06 5.50
C GLU A 20 -18.07 10.64 4.94
N ARG A 21 -17.75 10.46 3.65
CA ARG A 21 -17.56 9.11 3.10
C ARG A 21 -16.23 8.52 3.60
N PRO A 22 -16.24 7.46 4.43
CA PRO A 22 -15.01 6.76 4.79
C PRO A 22 -14.41 6.18 3.51
N ARG A 23 -13.26 6.71 3.10
CA ARG A 23 -12.47 6.11 2.02
C ARG A 23 -11.62 5.01 2.65
N PRO A 24 -11.47 3.85 2.01
CA PRO A 24 -10.55 2.84 2.50
C PRO A 24 -9.11 3.35 2.34
N GLY A 25 -8.34 3.19 3.40
CA GLY A 25 -6.90 3.44 3.40
C GLY A 25 -6.15 2.36 2.61
N PHE A 26 -4.89 2.63 2.24
CA PHE A 26 -4.02 1.65 1.59
C PHE A 26 -2.79 1.34 2.43
N CYS A 27 -2.41 0.06 2.49
CA CYS A 27 -1.17 -0.37 3.13
C CYS A 27 0.04 0.13 2.32
N PRO A 28 1.00 0.86 2.93
CA PRO A 28 2.17 1.38 2.21
C PRO A 28 3.12 0.28 1.74
N ASP A 29 3.10 -0.89 2.40
CA ASP A 29 3.99 -2.00 2.07
C ASP A 29 3.47 -2.90 0.96
N CYS A 30 2.15 -3.16 0.94
CA CYS A 30 1.55 -4.14 0.03
C CYS A 30 0.50 -3.55 -0.94
N GLY A 31 0.11 -2.29 -0.76
CA GLY A 31 -0.88 -1.61 -1.60
C GLY A 31 -2.32 -2.14 -1.48
N ARG A 32 -2.59 -3.07 -0.56
CA ARG A 32 -3.94 -3.59 -0.33
C ARG A 32 -4.78 -2.54 0.43
N SER A 33 -6.07 -2.48 0.10
CA SER A 33 -7.06 -1.72 0.86
C SER A 33 -7.15 -2.27 2.27
N VAL A 34 -7.03 -1.39 3.25
CA VAL A 34 -7.13 -1.67 4.67
C VAL A 34 -8.13 -0.71 5.31
N ALA A 35 -8.69 -1.10 6.46
CA ALA A 35 -9.51 -0.18 7.24
C ALA A 35 -8.66 1.02 7.72
N GLU A 36 -9.28 2.17 7.90
CA GLU A 36 -8.60 3.41 8.33
C GLU A 36 -7.93 3.26 9.72
N ASP A 37 -8.43 2.34 10.51
CA ASP A 37 -8.03 2.01 11.89
C ASP A 37 -7.26 0.68 12.00
N ALA A 38 -6.84 0.08 10.89
CA ALA A 38 -6.12 -1.18 10.92
C ALA A 38 -4.65 -0.99 11.34
N ASP A 39 -4.27 -1.51 12.52
CA ASP A 39 -2.88 -1.52 13.00
C ASP A 39 -1.99 -2.51 12.25
N VAL A 40 -2.58 -3.59 11.72
CA VAL A 40 -1.87 -4.67 11.02
C VAL A 40 -2.55 -4.95 9.69
N CYS A 41 -1.75 -5.02 8.63
CA CYS A 41 -2.27 -5.32 7.30
C CYS A 41 -2.67 -6.82 7.19
N PRO A 42 -3.93 -7.16 6.87
CA PRO A 42 -4.35 -8.55 6.67
C PRO A 42 -3.77 -9.19 5.39
N GLY A 43 -3.18 -8.40 4.50
CA GLY A 43 -2.56 -8.88 3.26
C GLY A 43 -1.11 -9.34 3.43
N CYS A 44 -0.29 -8.55 4.12
CA CYS A 44 1.15 -8.83 4.27
C CYS A 44 1.62 -9.06 5.71
N GLY A 45 0.77 -8.80 6.72
CA GLY A 45 1.11 -8.95 8.13
C GLY A 45 2.01 -7.86 8.70
N ASN A 46 2.34 -6.82 7.93
CA ASN A 46 3.12 -5.69 8.44
C ASN A 46 2.27 -4.75 9.31
N TRP A 47 2.94 -4.15 10.30
CA TRP A 47 2.40 -3.08 11.11
C TRP A 47 2.27 -1.78 10.30
N ILE A 48 1.11 -1.13 10.42
CA ILE A 48 0.79 0.13 9.76
C ILE A 48 0.99 1.23 10.80
N ALA A 49 2.20 1.79 10.87
CA ALA A 49 2.50 2.89 11.78
C ALA A 49 1.92 4.20 11.25
N GLY A 50 0.64 4.50 11.57
CA GLY A 50 0.00 5.79 11.31
C GLY A 50 -1.27 5.73 10.47
N SER A 51 -1.90 6.89 10.22
CA SER A 51 -3.08 7.02 9.36
C SER A 51 -2.77 6.51 7.96
N PRO A 52 -3.58 5.61 7.38
CA PRO A 52 -3.33 5.12 6.05
C PRO A 52 -3.40 6.26 5.03
N LEU A 53 -2.55 6.20 4.00
CA LEU A 53 -2.47 7.26 3.00
C LEU A 53 -3.82 7.40 2.28
N ARG A 54 -4.37 8.61 2.30
CA ARG A 54 -5.63 8.98 1.61
C ARG A 54 -5.50 9.08 0.10
N GLU A 55 -4.27 9.10 -0.42
CA GLU A 55 -3.97 9.08 -1.85
C GLU A 55 -3.67 7.63 -2.27
N PRO A 56 -4.29 7.10 -3.34
CA PRO A 56 -3.89 5.81 -3.87
C PRO A 56 -2.42 5.89 -4.30
N PRO A 57 -1.51 5.13 -3.66
CA PRO A 57 -0.14 5.06 -4.16
C PRO A 57 -0.21 4.41 -5.54
N VAL A 58 0.07 5.19 -6.58
CA VAL A 58 0.21 4.74 -7.97
C VAL A 58 1.08 3.48 -7.94
N ALA A 59 0.51 2.37 -8.40
CA ALA A 59 0.96 1.02 -8.12
C ALA A 59 2.45 0.79 -8.43
N HIS A 60 3.31 0.83 -7.40
CA HIS A 60 4.71 0.38 -7.49
C HIS A 60 4.89 -1.04 -6.93
N HIS A 61 3.89 -1.91 -7.10
CA HIS A 61 3.88 -3.26 -6.53
C HIS A 61 4.69 -4.34 -7.25
N VAL A 62 5.51 -3.97 -8.25
CA VAL A 62 6.24 -4.97 -9.06
C VAL A 62 7.57 -5.43 -8.43
N ARG A 63 8.06 -4.81 -7.35
CA ARG A 63 9.45 -5.02 -6.88
C ARG A 63 9.67 -6.04 -5.77
N LYS A 64 8.68 -6.49 -5.00
CA LYS A 64 8.95 -7.40 -3.85
C LYS A 64 8.82 -8.90 -4.17
N GLN A 65 8.09 -9.27 -5.23
CA GLN A 65 7.88 -10.69 -5.60
C GLN A 65 8.99 -11.31 -6.46
N HIS A 66 9.90 -10.52 -7.04
CA HIS A 66 10.98 -11.05 -7.88
C HIS A 66 12.02 -11.89 -7.10
N ARG A 67 12.07 -11.78 -5.77
CA ARG A 67 13.05 -12.50 -4.93
C ARG A 67 12.89 -14.02 -4.98
N VAL A 68 11.65 -14.53 -4.99
CA VAL A 68 11.39 -15.98 -5.08
C VAL A 68 11.76 -16.50 -6.46
N LEU A 69 11.42 -15.76 -7.51
CA LEU A 69 11.81 -16.10 -8.89
C LEU A 69 13.33 -16.10 -9.06
N LEU A 70 14.03 -15.09 -8.56
CA LEU A 70 15.49 -15.03 -8.58
C LEU A 70 16.12 -16.21 -7.81
N ALA A 71 15.57 -16.55 -6.64
CA ALA A 71 16.06 -17.69 -5.84
C ALA A 71 15.90 -19.02 -6.59
N LEU A 72 14.75 -19.27 -7.24
CA LEU A 72 14.53 -20.47 -8.04
C LEU A 72 15.45 -20.53 -9.26
N VAL A 73 15.66 -19.41 -9.96
CA VAL A 73 16.58 -19.33 -11.11
C VAL A 73 18.03 -19.60 -10.67
N LEU A 74 18.50 -18.95 -9.59
CA LEU A 74 19.85 -19.17 -9.06
C LEU A 74 20.05 -20.63 -8.60
N LEU A 75 19.06 -21.21 -7.91
CA LEU A 75 19.09 -22.61 -7.53
C LEU A 75 19.16 -23.53 -8.75
N GLY A 76 18.34 -23.27 -9.77
CA GLY A 76 18.36 -24.03 -11.03
C GLY A 76 19.72 -23.96 -11.73
N VAL A 77 20.32 -22.78 -11.84
CA VAL A 77 21.64 -22.57 -12.44
C VAL A 77 22.75 -23.28 -11.67
N LEU A 78 22.66 -23.36 -10.34
CA LEU A 78 23.62 -24.07 -9.51
C LEU A 78 23.44 -25.60 -9.58
N VAL A 79 22.20 -26.08 -9.57
CA VAL A 79 21.88 -27.51 -9.45
C VAL A 79 21.90 -28.25 -10.80
N LEU A 80 21.44 -27.64 -11.90
CA LEU A 80 21.51 -28.27 -13.24
C LEU A 80 22.91 -28.76 -13.64
N PRO A 81 24.00 -27.98 -13.50
CA PRO A 81 25.33 -28.43 -13.88
C PRO A 81 25.84 -29.53 -12.94
N LEU A 82 25.47 -29.50 -11.66
CA LEU A 82 25.85 -30.56 -10.70
C LEU A 82 25.16 -31.89 -11.04
N LEU A 83 23.89 -31.85 -11.43
CA LEU A 83 23.16 -33.04 -11.91
C LEU A 83 23.74 -33.59 -13.21
N ARG A 84 24.24 -32.72 -14.09
CA ARG A 84 24.95 -33.13 -15.32
C ARG A 84 26.37 -33.64 -15.08
N ALA A 85 27.03 -33.19 -14.01
CA ALA A 85 28.36 -33.65 -13.65
C ALA A 85 28.35 -35.01 -12.93
N CYS A 86 27.22 -35.38 -12.30
CA CYS A 86 27.04 -36.65 -11.61
C CYS A 86 26.34 -37.74 -12.44
N SER A 87 25.94 -37.46 -13.69
CA SER A 87 25.27 -38.39 -14.59
C SER A 87 26.16 -38.81 -15.74
#